data_AF-W6TM07-F1
#
_entry.id   AF-W6TM07-F1
#
_cell.length_a   1.000
_cell.length_b   1.000
_cell.length_c   1.000
_cell.angle_alpha   90.00
_cell.angle_beta   90.00
_cell.angle_gamma   90.00
#
_symmetry.space_group_name_H-M   'P 1'
#
loop_
_entity.id
_entity.type
_entity.pdbx_description
1 polymer ?
#
loop_
_entity_poly.entity_id
_entity_poly.type
_entity_poly.pdbx_seq_one_letter_code
_entity_poly.pdbx_strand_id
1 'polypeptide(L)'
;MNKLILPLTILLVSCYTIAYLDDQLTEKTSHRIYLKEAQKAKNINDYQTALKIYEKMIQNYKENKEIVATGKYEIAFIYYVNNKKETAKKLFEELIQSNIETPKWVIPLSQKILQKIKTQ
;
A
#
# COMPACT_ATOMS: atom_id res chain seq x y z
N MET A 1 34.69 28.19 -15.09
CA MET A 1 33.23 27.96 -15.16
C MET A 1 32.97 26.46 -15.11
N ASN A 2 32.86 25.90 -13.91
CA ASN A 2 32.59 24.47 -13.74
C ASN A 2 31.11 24.23 -14.00
N LYS A 3 30.80 23.55 -15.11
CA LYS A 3 29.44 23.11 -15.42
C LYS A 3 29.05 22.02 -14.42
N LEU A 4 28.14 22.36 -13.52
CA LEU A 4 27.47 21.42 -12.63
C LEU A 4 26.57 20.52 -13.49
N ILE A 5 27.07 19.33 -13.85
CA ILE A 5 26.29 18.31 -14.55
C ILE A 5 25.38 17.65 -13.51
N LEU A 6 24.11 18.05 -13.50
CA LEU A 6 23.05 17.43 -12.71
C LEU A 6 22.84 15.98 -13.21
N PRO A 7 22.94 14.94 -12.38
CA PRO A 7 22.78 13.57 -12.87
C PRO A 7 21.30 13.29 -13.14
N LEU A 8 20.97 13.16 -14.43
CA LEU A 8 19.66 12.80 -15.00
C LEU A 8 19.28 11.32 -14.75
N THR A 9 20.02 10.60 -13.92
CA THR A 9 19.93 9.13 -13.77
C THR A 9 18.84 8.64 -12.81
N ILE A 10 18.15 9.53 -12.08
CA ILE A 10 17.21 9.13 -11.02
C ILE A 10 15.80 8.81 -11.55
N LEU A 11 15.47 9.15 -12.80
CA LEU A 11 14.09 9.06 -13.33
C LEU A 11 13.70 7.70 -13.95
N LEU A 12 14.62 6.74 -14.14
CA LEU A 12 14.33 5.50 -14.88
C LEU A 12 13.90 4.30 -14.03
N VAL A 13 14.05 4.35 -12.70
CA VAL A 13 13.77 3.20 -11.82
C VAL A 13 12.27 3.00 -11.58
N SER A 14 11.46 4.07 -11.66
CA SER A 14 10.04 4.03 -11.30
C SER A 14 9.15 3.32 -12.33
N CYS A 15 9.53 3.34 -13.62
CA CYS A 15 8.76 2.70 -14.70
C CYS A 15 9.07 1.20 -14.83
N TYR A 16 10.32 0.78 -14.61
CA TYR A 16 10.72 -0.62 -14.72
C TYR A 16 9.94 -1.52 -13.73
N THR A 17 9.71 -1.00 -12.52
CA THR A 17 8.93 -1.72 -11.51
C THR A 17 7.46 -1.91 -11.90
N ILE A 18 6.85 -0.96 -12.61
CA ILE A 18 5.43 -1.06 -13.01
C ILE A 18 5.25 -2.11 -14.10
N ALA A 19 6.07 -2.07 -15.15
CA ALA A 19 6.01 -3.05 -16.24
C ALA A 19 6.30 -4.48 -15.76
N TYR A 20 7.25 -4.63 -14.83
CA TYR A 20 7.56 -5.92 -14.20
C TYR A 20 6.39 -6.45 -13.34
N LEU A 21 5.74 -5.58 -12.57
CA LEU A 21 4.60 -5.97 -11.75
C LEU A 21 3.38 -6.37 -12.59
N ASP A 22 3.13 -5.69 -13.71
CA ASP A 22 1.99 -5.97 -14.58
C ASP A 22 2.06 -7.34 -15.25
N ASP A 23 3.27 -7.81 -15.60
CA ASP A 23 3.47 -9.14 -16.18
C ASP A 23 3.23 -10.27 -15.16
N GLN A 24 3.55 -10.03 -13.88
CA GLN A 24 3.48 -11.07 -12.83
C GLN A 24 2.19 -11.04 -11.99
N LEU A 25 1.57 -9.87 -11.85
CA LEU A 25 0.42 -9.64 -10.97
C LEU A 25 -0.83 -9.28 -11.79
N THR A 26 -1.50 -10.32 -12.27
CA THR A 26 -2.73 -10.23 -13.07
C THR A 26 -3.97 -10.56 -12.26
N GLU A 27 -5.16 -10.35 -12.83
CA GLU A 27 -6.45 -10.74 -12.22
C GLU A 27 -6.55 -12.23 -11.87
N LYS A 28 -5.77 -13.10 -12.54
CA LYS A 28 -5.72 -14.54 -12.26
C LYS A 28 -4.77 -14.88 -11.11
N THR A 29 -3.87 -13.97 -10.75
CA THR A 29 -2.91 -14.17 -9.67
C THR A 29 -3.65 -14.18 -8.34
N SER A 30 -3.42 -15.18 -7.49
CA SER A 30 -4.03 -15.26 -6.15
C SER A 30 -3.68 -14.05 -5.28
N HIS A 31 -4.64 -13.47 -4.55
CA HIS A 31 -4.42 -12.34 -3.63
C HIS A 31 -3.29 -12.63 -2.62
N ARG A 32 -3.08 -13.89 -2.24
CA ARG A 32 -1.98 -14.29 -1.34
C ARG A 32 -0.60 -13.95 -1.90
N ILE A 33 -0.43 -13.99 -3.23
CA ILE A 33 0.81 -13.62 -3.90
C ILE A 33 1.04 -12.11 -3.80
N TYR A 34 -0.01 -11.29 -4.01
CA TYR A 34 0.07 -9.85 -3.79
C TYR A 34 0.50 -9.52 -2.36
N LEU A 35 -0.15 -10.13 -1.37
CA LEU A 35 0.20 -9.94 0.05
C LEU A 35 1.67 -10.30 0.32
N LYS A 36 2.13 -11.44 -0.23
CA LYS A 36 3.51 -11.92 -0.07
C LYS A 36 4.52 -10.95 -0.69
N GLU A 37 4.31 -10.51 -1.92
CA GLU A 37 5.26 -9.63 -2.62
C GLU A 37 5.26 -8.21 -2.01
N ALA A 38 4.10 -7.68 -1.64
CA ALA A 38 4.01 -6.40 -0.95
C ALA A 38 4.70 -6.43 0.42
N GLN A 39 4.56 -7.53 1.16
CA GLN A 39 5.25 -7.71 2.44
C GLN A 39 6.77 -7.79 2.27
N LYS A 40 7.28 -8.46 1.22
CA LYS A 40 8.72 -8.46 0.90
C LYS A 40 9.25 -7.05 0.65
N ALA A 41 8.53 -6.25 -0.15
CA ALA A 41 8.89 -4.86 -0.42
C ALA A 41 8.86 -4.03 0.88
N LYS A 42 7.81 -4.18 1.70
CA LYS A 42 7.70 -3.52 3.01
C LYS A 42 8.86 -3.89 3.95
N ASN A 43 9.29 -5.15 3.97
CA ASN A 43 10.39 -5.61 4.83
C ASN A 43 11.75 -4.96 4.51
N ILE A 44 11.95 -4.50 3.28
CA ILE A 44 13.14 -3.76 2.87
C ILE A 44 12.91 -2.24 2.84
N ASN A 45 11.83 -1.76 3.47
CA ASN A 45 11.37 -0.37 3.46
C ASN A 45 11.06 0.20 2.07
N ASP A 46 10.88 -0.64 1.05
CA ASP A 46 10.40 -0.22 -0.27
C ASP A 46 8.86 -0.05 -0.23
N TYR A 47 8.45 1.00 0.48
CA TYR A 47 7.04 1.34 0.66
C TYR A 47 6.37 1.72 -0.67
N GLN A 48 7.11 2.28 -1.63
CA GLN A 48 6.54 2.66 -2.92
C GLN A 48 6.13 1.43 -3.73
N THR A 49 6.99 0.42 -3.80
CA THR A 49 6.64 -0.84 -4.47
C THR A 49 5.52 -1.58 -3.72
N ALA A 50 5.57 -1.62 -2.39
CA ALA A 50 4.51 -2.24 -1.60
C ALA A 50 3.14 -1.59 -1.84
N LEU A 51 3.07 -0.25 -1.89
CA LEU A 51 1.85 0.50 -2.20
C LEU A 51 1.30 0.13 -3.59
N LYS A 52 2.15 0.15 -4.62
CA LYS A 52 1.75 -0.22 -6.00
C LYS A 52 1.19 -1.65 -6.07
N ILE A 53 1.78 -2.59 -5.34
CA ILE A 53 1.29 -3.98 -5.31
C ILE A 53 -0.10 -4.06 -4.67
N TYR A 54 -0.32 -3.37 -3.54
CA TYR A 54 -1.64 -3.34 -2.90
C TYR A 54 -2.69 -2.60 -3.76
N GLU A 55 -2.31 -1.52 -4.44
CA GLU A 55 -3.18 -0.82 -5.39
C GLU A 55 -3.60 -1.74 -6.54
N LYS A 56 -2.64 -2.47 -7.13
CA LYS A 56 -2.92 -3.48 -8.16
C LYS A 56 -3.83 -4.61 -7.64
N MET A 57 -3.60 -5.06 -6.41
CA MET A 57 -4.46 -6.05 -5.76
C MET A 57 -5.90 -5.54 -5.65
N ILE A 58 -6.10 -4.31 -5.17
CA ILE A 58 -7.43 -3.69 -5.06
C ILE A 58 -8.09 -3.58 -6.43
N GLN A 59 -7.34 -3.19 -7.48
CA GLN A 59 -7.86 -3.09 -8.84
C GLN A 59 -8.32 -4.46 -9.37
N ASN A 60 -7.49 -5.48 -9.22
CA ASN A 60 -7.74 -6.82 -9.75
C ASN A 60 -8.79 -7.60 -8.96
N TYR A 61 -9.00 -7.25 -7.68
CA TYR A 61 -9.99 -7.85 -6.78
C TYR A 61 -11.12 -6.90 -6.41
N LYS A 62 -11.42 -5.89 -7.23
CA LYS A 62 -12.38 -4.81 -6.92
C LYS A 62 -13.78 -5.29 -6.49
N GLU A 63 -14.22 -6.46 -6.97
CA GLU A 63 -15.52 -7.06 -6.62
C GLU A 63 -15.48 -7.84 -5.29
N ASN A 64 -14.30 -8.19 -4.79
CA ASN A 64 -14.13 -8.87 -3.51
C ASN A 64 -13.86 -7.85 -2.40
N LYS A 65 -14.93 -7.44 -1.71
CA LYS A 65 -14.90 -6.41 -0.66
C LYS A 65 -13.91 -6.70 0.46
N GLU A 66 -13.79 -7.96 0.90
CA GLU A 66 -12.87 -8.34 1.96
C GLU A 66 -11.39 -8.17 1.55
N ILE A 67 -11.04 -8.54 0.32
CA ILE A 67 -9.68 -8.37 -0.23
C ILE A 67 -9.39 -6.88 -0.43
N VAL A 68 -10.36 -6.12 -0.94
CA VAL A 68 -10.25 -4.66 -1.07
C VAL A 68 -10.01 -4.01 0.30
N ALA A 69 -10.77 -4.39 1.32
CA ALA A 69 -10.61 -3.88 2.68
C ALA A 69 -9.22 -4.21 3.25
N THR A 70 -8.73 -5.42 2.99
CA THR A 70 -7.38 -5.85 3.37
C THR A 70 -6.31 -4.96 2.72
N GLY A 71 -6.41 -4.72 1.41
CA GLY A 71 -5.48 -3.85 0.69
C GLY A 71 -5.51 -2.41 1.20
N LYS A 72 -6.71 -1.85 1.45
CA LYS A 72 -6.88 -0.50 2.01
C LYS A 72 -6.24 -0.38 3.39
N TYR A 73 -6.42 -1.38 4.25
CA TYR A 73 -5.77 -1.43 5.55
C TYR A 73 -4.25 -1.40 5.42
N GLU A 74 -3.68 -2.27 4.58
CA GLU A 74 -2.23 -2.36 4.42
C GLU A 74 -1.61 -1.08 3.86
N ILE A 75 -2.30 -0.42 2.91
CA ILE A 75 -1.90 0.90 2.41
C ILE A 75 -1.87 1.92 3.56
N ALA A 76 -2.96 2.02 4.34
CA ALA A 76 -3.02 2.93 5.49
C ALA A 76 -1.92 2.63 6.52
N PHE A 77 -1.64 1.35 6.77
CA PHE A 77 -0.58 0.91 7.68
C PHE A 77 0.82 1.26 7.16
N ILE A 78 1.07 1.16 5.86
CA ILE A 78 2.33 1.62 5.25
C ILE A 78 2.53 3.11 5.53
N TYR A 79 1.50 3.94 5.35
CA TYR A 79 1.60 5.37 5.67
C TYR A 79 1.92 5.60 7.15
N TYR A 80 1.36 4.79 8.06
CA TYR A 80 1.65 4.88 9.49
C TYR A 80 3.11 4.55 9.80
N VAL A 81 3.64 3.42 9.32
CA VAL A 81 5.03 3.01 9.58
C VAL A 81 6.06 3.90 8.86
N ASN A 82 5.66 4.56 7.78
CA ASN A 82 6.46 5.55 7.06
C ASN A 82 6.31 6.98 7.63
N ASN A 83 5.90 7.11 8.89
CA ASN A 83 5.75 8.37 9.62
C ASN A 83 4.81 9.42 8.98
N LYS A 84 3.94 9.03 8.05
CA LYS A 84 2.93 9.88 7.41
C LYS A 84 1.59 9.74 8.15
N LYS A 85 1.60 10.11 9.44
CA LYS A 85 0.50 9.86 10.37
C LYS A 85 -0.84 10.46 9.95
N GLU A 86 -0.86 11.69 9.43
CA GLU A 86 -2.10 12.33 8.97
C GLU A 86 -2.73 11.60 7.79
N THR A 87 -1.91 11.15 6.83
CA THR A 87 -2.39 10.35 5.70
C THR A 87 -2.93 9.00 6.20
N ALA A 88 -2.20 8.32 7.08
CA ALA A 88 -2.64 7.07 7.67
C ALA A 88 -3.97 7.22 8.41
N LYS A 89 -4.10 8.28 9.22
CA LYS A 89 -5.32 8.60 9.96
C LYS A 89 -6.51 8.74 9.03
N LYS A 90 -6.40 9.59 8.00
CA LYS A 90 -7.45 9.81 7.01
C LYS A 90 -7.88 8.49 6.35
N LEU A 91 -6.92 7.67 5.91
CA LEU A 91 -7.21 6.40 5.25
C LEU A 91 -7.89 5.37 6.17
N PHE A 92 -7.46 5.29 7.44
CA PHE A 92 -8.13 4.42 8.42
C PHE A 92 -9.55 4.91 8.74
N GLU A 93 -9.76 6.21 8.87
CA GLU A 93 -11.07 6.81 9.09
C GLU A 93 -12.01 6.53 7.90
N GLU A 94 -11.53 6.73 6.67
CA GLU A 94 -12.26 6.40 5.44
C GLU A 94 -12.61 4.91 5.36
N LEU A 95 -11.65 4.02 5.68
CA LEU A 95 -11.89 2.57 5.68
C LEU A 95 -13.01 2.19 6.66
N ILE A 96 -13.00 2.75 7.86
CA ILE A 96 -14.03 2.51 8.89
C ILE A 96 -15.38 3.08 8.45
N GLN A 97 -15.42 4.28 7.88
CA GLN A 97 -16.66 4.93 7.45
C GLN A 97 -17.26 4.32 6.18
N SER A 98 -16.47 3.63 5.37
CA SER A 98 -16.92 3.10 4.08
C SER A 98 -18.00 2.00 4.17
N ASN A 99 -18.26 1.44 5.36
CA ASN A 99 -19.21 0.35 5.60
C ASN A 99 -19.09 -0.83 4.60
N ILE A 100 -17.91 -1.01 3.98
CA ILE A 100 -17.64 -2.17 3.14
C ILE A 100 -17.52 -3.41 4.03
N GLU A 101 -17.84 -4.57 3.48
CA GLU A 101 -17.57 -5.83 4.14
C GLU A 101 -16.06 -5.97 4.37
N THR A 102 -15.68 -6.32 5.61
CA THR A 102 -14.28 -6.41 6.02
C THR A 102 -14.02 -7.71 6.76
N PRO A 103 -12.79 -8.26 6.65
CA PRO A 103 -12.34 -9.29 7.58
C PRO A 103 -12.44 -8.78 9.02
N LYS A 104 -12.78 -9.69 9.95
CA LYS A 104 -12.99 -9.38 11.39
C LYS A 104 -11.87 -8.58 12.07
N TRP A 105 -10.65 -8.63 11.53
CA TRP A 105 -9.48 -7.96 12.08
C TRP A 105 -9.27 -6.53 11.58
N VAL A 106 -9.83 -6.14 10.43
CA VAL A 106 -9.52 -4.85 9.77
C VAL A 106 -9.96 -3.67 10.61
N ILE A 107 -11.22 -3.65 11.08
CA ILE A 107 -11.76 -2.51 11.84
C ILE A 107 -11.09 -2.38 13.23
N PRO A 108 -10.98 -3.45 14.05
CA PRO A 108 -10.32 -3.33 15.35
C PRO A 108 -8.86 -2.88 15.25
N LEU A 109 -8.11 -3.38 14.26
CA LEU A 109 -6.73 -2.95 14.08
C LEU A 109 -6.63 -1.50 13.58
N SER A 110 -7.52 -1.07 12.69
CA SER A 110 -7.57 0.33 12.23
C SER A 110 -7.80 1.29 13.41
N GLN A 111 -8.76 0.97 14.28
CA GLN A 111 -9.02 1.74 15.50
C GLN A 111 -7.83 1.77 16.45
N LYS A 112 -7.13 0.64 16.63
CA LYS A 112 -5.92 0.56 17.45
C LYS A 112 -4.80 1.47 16.94
N ILE A 113 -4.60 1.53 15.62
CA ILE A 113 -3.59 2.43 15.02
C ILE A 113 -4.02 3.90 15.15
N LEU A 114 -5.30 4.22 14.94
CA LEU A 114 -5.83 5.57 15.16
C LEU A 114 -5.61 6.05 16.60
N GLN A 115 -5.80 5.18 17.60
CA GLN A 115 -5.52 5.51 19.00
C GLN A 115 -4.02 5.77 19.24
N LYS A 116 -3.14 4.99 18.60
CA LYS A 116 -1.69 5.22 18.65
C LYS A 116 -1.30 6.56 18.01
N ILE A 117 -1.93 6.95 16.91
CA ILE A 117 -1.68 8.25 16.28
C ILE A 117 -2.09 9.40 17.21
N LYS A 118 -3.23 9.29 17.91
CA LYS A 118 -3.73 10.33 18.83
C LYS A 118 -2.88 10.53 20.08
N THR A 119 -2.09 9.54 20.48
CA THR A 119 -1.34 9.51 21.75
C THR A 119 0.15 9.79 21.58
N GLN A 120 0.60 10.07 20.34
CA GLN A 120 1.98 10.40 19.99
C GLN A 120 2.08 11.86 19.56
#